data_AF-A0A924WK63-F1
#
_entry.id   AF-A0A924WK63-F1
#
_cell.length_a   1.000
_cell.length_b   1.000
_cell.length_c   1.000
_cell.angle_alpha   90.00
_cell.angle_beta   90.00
_cell.angle_gamma   90.00
#
_symmetry.space_group_name_H-M   'P 1'
#
loop_
_entity.id
_entity.type
_entity.pdbx_description
1 polymer ?
#
loop_
_entity_poly.entity_id
_entity_poly.type
_entity_poly.pdbx_seq_one_letter_code
_entity_poly.pdbx_strand_id
1 'polypeptide(L)'
;MSNAAANLPRRYPGLRPFERSQSAVFHGRQEDIARLSNLVLRERLVVLFAKSGMGKTSLLQAGCAPELERQDFVPIFLRTERSDRPLLSGIGELLEKNAHVGGTDDTGLRPGATQTLWEKMKRLEFDLNGLPATPVLVLDQFEEAFTLSHSEESRNQFFSELADLANETMPEALRATLLEDFEYGKLDVETMQWWERQPNVRIVLSIRSDFLHMIDRVSKGIPGILRNRYELQPLNREKARTAIVNPAEQVGDYASQT
;
A
#
# COMPACT_ATOMS: atom_id res chain seq x y z
N MET A 1 16.68 23.68 -29.26
CA MET A 1 15.20 23.66 -29.30
C MET A 1 14.75 23.06 -27.97
N SER A 2 13.94 23.79 -27.20
CA SER A 2 13.71 23.45 -25.78
C SER A 2 12.85 22.19 -25.63
N ASN A 3 13.14 21.44 -24.56
CA ASN A 3 12.62 20.14 -24.21
C ASN A 3 11.15 20.19 -23.71
N ALA A 4 10.35 21.16 -24.17
CA ALA A 4 9.01 21.44 -23.63
C ALA A 4 8.04 20.27 -23.85
N ALA A 5 8.14 19.56 -24.98
CA ALA A 5 7.33 18.38 -25.27
C ALA A 5 7.65 17.17 -24.37
N ALA A 6 8.85 17.11 -23.79
CA ALA A 6 9.24 16.00 -22.90
C ALA A 6 8.57 16.09 -21.52
N ASN A 7 8.17 17.29 -21.09
CA ASN A 7 7.53 17.54 -19.79
C ASN A 7 6.00 17.60 -19.86
N LEU A 8 5.39 17.43 -21.04
CA LEU A 8 3.93 17.39 -21.16
C LEU A 8 3.38 16.07 -20.63
N PRO A 9 2.23 16.09 -19.91
CA PRO A 9 1.58 14.87 -19.47
C PRO A 9 1.20 14.00 -20.68
N ARG A 10 1.21 12.69 -20.49
CA ARG A 10 0.83 11.73 -21.55
C ARG A 10 -0.62 11.31 -21.38
N ARG A 11 -1.41 11.38 -22.46
CA ARG A 11 -2.80 10.84 -22.48
C ARG A 11 -2.80 9.32 -22.38
N TYR A 12 -1.86 8.68 -23.09
CA TYR A 12 -1.69 7.24 -23.12
C TYR A 12 -0.25 6.88 -22.74
N PRO A 13 0.00 6.38 -21.51
CA PRO A 13 1.34 6.01 -21.06
C PRO A 13 1.86 4.72 -21.73
N GLY A 14 1.05 4.05 -22.54
CA GLY A 14 1.39 2.80 -23.22
C GLY A 14 1.42 1.63 -22.24
N LEU A 15 2.55 0.91 -22.18
CA LEU A 15 2.75 -0.20 -21.25
C LEU A 15 3.06 0.25 -19.81
N ARG A 16 3.39 1.53 -19.61
CA ARG A 16 3.60 2.06 -18.26
C ARG A 16 2.26 2.23 -17.55
N PRO A 17 2.19 1.99 -16.24
CA PRO A 17 0.98 2.28 -15.49
C PRO A 17 0.65 3.78 -15.54
N PHE A 18 -0.63 4.12 -15.42
CA PHE A 18 -1.04 5.50 -15.18
C PHE A 18 -0.65 5.89 -13.76
N GLU A 19 -0.03 7.06 -13.63
CA GLU A 19 0.37 7.63 -12.34
C GLU A 19 -0.79 8.40 -11.69
N ARG A 20 -0.67 8.69 -10.40
CA ARG A 20 -1.64 9.49 -9.62
C ARG A 20 -1.96 10.84 -10.27
N SER A 21 -0.95 11.51 -10.82
CA SER A 21 -1.06 12.79 -11.55
C SER A 21 -1.89 12.70 -12.83
N GLN A 22 -2.09 11.48 -13.36
CA GLN A 22 -2.82 11.21 -14.59
C GLN A 22 -4.27 10.75 -14.34
N SER A 23 -4.78 10.91 -13.12
CA SER A 23 -6.16 10.55 -12.76
C SER A 23 -7.22 11.17 -13.68
N ALA A 24 -7.02 12.42 -14.11
CA ALA A 24 -7.92 13.13 -15.00
C ALA A 24 -8.10 12.44 -16.36
N VAL A 25 -7.07 11.74 -16.87
CA VAL A 25 -7.10 11.02 -18.14
C VAL A 25 -7.37 9.52 -17.98
N PHE A 26 -7.63 9.04 -16.76
CA PHE A 26 -7.87 7.62 -16.49
C PHE A 26 -9.36 7.28 -16.53
N HIS A 27 -9.82 6.74 -17.68
CA HIS A 27 -11.24 6.49 -17.97
C HIS A 27 -11.58 5.00 -18.15
N GLY A 28 -12.87 4.66 -18.07
CA GLY A 28 -13.40 3.32 -18.29
C GLY A 28 -13.38 2.39 -17.06
N ARG A 29 -12.77 2.84 -15.95
CA ARG A 29 -12.63 2.07 -14.70
C ARG A 29 -13.42 2.65 -13.52
N GLN A 30 -14.32 3.60 -13.76
CA GLN A 30 -15.04 4.34 -12.71
C GLN A 30 -15.76 3.42 -11.70
N GLU A 31 -16.44 2.37 -12.19
CA GLU A 31 -17.10 1.39 -11.31
C GLU A 31 -16.08 0.58 -10.48
N ASP A 32 -14.98 0.14 -11.09
CA ASP A 32 -13.93 -0.61 -10.41
C ASP A 32 -13.27 0.24 -9.32
N ILE A 33 -13.00 1.51 -9.62
CA ILE A 33 -12.46 2.49 -8.66
C ILE A 33 -13.41 2.65 -7.49
N ALA A 34 -14.69 2.95 -7.76
CA ALA A 34 -15.67 3.16 -6.70
C ALA A 34 -15.82 1.92 -5.81
N ARG A 35 -15.90 0.72 -6.40
CA ARG A 35 -16.08 -0.52 -5.63
C ARG A 35 -14.85 -0.89 -4.83
N LEU A 36 -13.66 -0.80 -5.43
CA LEU A 36 -12.41 -1.13 -4.74
C LEU A 36 -12.10 -0.12 -3.63
N SER A 37 -12.21 1.19 -3.89
CA SER A 37 -12.01 2.20 -2.85
C SER A 37 -13.00 2.01 -1.70
N ASN A 38 -14.29 1.80 -1.97
CA ASN A 38 -15.26 1.53 -0.91
C ASN A 38 -14.95 0.26 -0.10
N LEU A 39 -14.40 -0.78 -0.74
CA LEU A 39 -13.96 -1.99 -0.05
C LEU A 39 -12.76 -1.67 0.87
N VAL A 40 -11.78 -0.92 0.40
CA VAL A 40 -10.61 -0.48 1.19
C VAL A 40 -11.00 0.42 2.36
N LEU A 41 -12.00 1.29 2.19
CA LEU A 41 -12.52 2.15 3.26
C LEU A 41 -13.23 1.36 4.37
N ARG A 42 -13.73 0.15 4.10
CA ARG A 42 -14.48 -0.67 5.06
C ARG A 42 -13.66 -1.79 5.66
N GLU A 43 -12.81 -2.41 4.85
CA GLU A 43 -12.07 -3.61 5.22
C GLU A 43 -10.63 -3.26 5.59
N ARG A 44 -10.08 -3.97 6.59
CA ARG A 44 -8.69 -3.78 7.01
C ARG A 44 -7.69 -4.31 5.99
N LEU A 45 -8.01 -5.46 5.38
CA LEU A 45 -7.19 -6.10 4.36
C LEU A 45 -8.04 -6.42 3.14
N VAL A 46 -7.55 -6.04 1.97
CA VAL A 46 -8.17 -6.31 0.67
C VAL A 46 -7.16 -6.97 -0.26
N VAL A 47 -7.57 -8.07 -0.91
CA VAL A 47 -6.76 -8.72 -1.95
C VAL A 47 -7.29 -8.34 -3.33
N LEU A 48 -6.56 -7.50 -4.06
CA LEU A 48 -6.81 -7.21 -5.46
C LEU A 48 -6.10 -8.25 -6.33
N PHE A 49 -6.82 -8.93 -7.21
CA PHE A 49 -6.19 -9.86 -8.14
C PHE A 49 -6.71 -9.74 -9.56
N ALA A 50 -5.83 -10.05 -10.51
CA ALA A 50 -6.13 -9.99 -11.94
C ALA A 50 -5.06 -10.72 -12.75
N LYS A 51 -5.38 -11.08 -13.99
CA LYS A 51 -4.37 -11.48 -14.98
C LYS A 51 -3.33 -10.36 -15.18
N SER A 52 -2.18 -10.72 -15.74
CA SER A 52 -1.15 -9.72 -16.10
C SER A 52 -1.70 -8.74 -17.15
N GLY A 53 -1.27 -7.48 -17.10
CA GLY A 53 -1.66 -6.44 -18.06
C GLY A 53 -3.07 -5.87 -17.89
N MET A 54 -3.83 -6.27 -16.87
CA MET A 54 -5.22 -5.81 -16.64
C MET A 54 -5.33 -4.38 -16.09
N GLY A 55 -4.20 -3.75 -15.77
CA GLY A 55 -4.12 -2.39 -15.24
C GLY A 55 -4.30 -2.28 -13.73
N LYS A 56 -3.89 -3.30 -12.93
CA LYS A 56 -3.97 -3.25 -11.45
C LYS A 56 -3.26 -2.02 -10.87
N THR A 57 -1.99 -1.81 -11.24
CA THR A 57 -1.19 -0.67 -10.78
C THR A 57 -1.83 0.65 -11.19
N SER A 58 -2.27 0.79 -12.45
CA SER A 58 -2.99 2.00 -12.92
C SER A 58 -4.30 2.24 -12.15
N LEU A 59 -5.07 1.18 -11.89
CA LEU A 59 -6.31 1.26 -11.13
C LEU A 59 -6.05 1.76 -9.71
N LEU A 60 -5.02 1.24 -9.05
CA LEU A 60 -4.66 1.65 -7.69
C LEU A 60 -4.11 3.09 -7.66
N GLN A 61 -3.16 3.42 -8.55
CA GLN A 61 -2.46 4.72 -8.55
C GLN A 61 -3.31 5.87 -9.11
N ALA A 62 -3.84 5.72 -10.33
CA ALA A 62 -4.56 6.81 -11.01
C ALA A 62 -6.05 6.85 -10.64
N GLY A 63 -6.59 5.73 -10.18
CA GLY A 63 -8.00 5.59 -9.84
C GLY A 63 -8.27 5.66 -8.34
N CYS A 64 -7.82 4.66 -7.59
CA CYS A 64 -8.18 4.48 -6.19
C CYS A 64 -7.49 5.48 -5.29
N ALA A 65 -6.22 5.80 -5.52
CA ALA A 65 -5.47 6.68 -4.64
C ALA A 65 -6.11 8.09 -4.51
N PRO A 66 -6.44 8.80 -5.61
CA PRO A 66 -7.17 10.06 -5.53
C PRO A 66 -8.55 9.97 -4.86
N GLU A 67 -9.20 8.80 -4.92
CA GLU A 67 -10.49 8.57 -4.28
C GLU A 67 -10.34 8.38 -2.76
N LEU A 68 -9.34 7.61 -2.34
CA LEU A 68 -9.00 7.37 -0.94
C LEU A 68 -8.55 8.66 -0.25
N GLU A 69 -7.75 9.47 -0.93
CA GLU A 69 -7.29 10.77 -0.44
C GLU A 69 -8.42 11.76 -0.17
N ARG A 70 -9.48 11.72 -0.98
CA ARG A 70 -10.70 12.52 -0.75
C ARG A 70 -11.49 12.08 0.49
N GLN A 71 -11.11 10.96 1.11
CA GLN A 71 -11.72 10.39 2.31
C GLN A 71 -10.73 10.36 3.49
N ASP A 72 -9.65 11.15 3.42
CA ASP A 72 -8.60 11.22 4.45
C ASP A 72 -7.82 9.90 4.63
N PHE A 73 -7.64 9.15 3.54
CA PHE A 73 -6.75 7.99 3.49
C PHE A 73 -5.51 8.30 2.63
N VAL A 74 -4.33 7.86 3.07
CA VAL A 74 -3.05 8.08 2.36
C VAL A 74 -2.52 6.75 1.84
N PRO A 75 -2.61 6.50 0.52
CA PRO A 75 -2.02 5.33 -0.11
C PRO A 75 -0.49 5.41 -0.16
N ILE A 76 0.16 4.38 0.36
CA ILE A 76 1.60 4.21 0.34
C ILE A 76 1.90 2.98 -0.50
N PHE A 77 2.45 3.23 -1.70
CA PHE A 77 2.77 2.18 -2.65
C PHE A 77 4.10 1.55 -2.31
N LEU A 78 4.06 0.30 -1.87
CA LEU A 78 5.21 -0.55 -1.59
C LEU A 78 5.35 -1.53 -2.75
N ARG A 79 6.53 -1.53 -3.38
CA ARG A 79 6.91 -2.53 -4.38
C ARG A 79 8.17 -3.20 -3.92
N THR A 80 8.18 -4.53 -3.93
CA THR A 80 9.39 -5.29 -3.63
C THR A 80 10.38 -5.14 -4.77
N GLU A 81 11.55 -4.60 -4.49
CA GLU A 81 12.63 -4.54 -5.47
C GLU A 81 13.56 -5.74 -5.30
N ARG A 82 14.14 -6.21 -6.41
CA ARG A 82 15.26 -7.16 -6.34
C ARG A 82 16.43 -6.48 -5.66
N SER A 83 16.73 -6.89 -4.43
CA SER A 83 17.91 -6.45 -3.72
C SER A 83 18.43 -7.55 -2.81
N ASP A 84 19.71 -7.47 -2.49
CA ASP A 84 20.36 -8.33 -1.48
C ASP A 84 20.00 -7.90 -0.04
N ARG A 85 19.22 -6.82 0.13
CA ARG A 85 18.78 -6.33 1.44
C ARG A 85 17.51 -7.05 1.91
N PRO A 86 17.28 -7.15 3.24
CA PRO A 86 16.03 -7.69 3.78
C PRO A 86 14.80 -6.89 3.31
N LEU A 87 13.69 -7.61 3.09
CA LEU A 87 12.43 -7.04 2.59
C LEU A 87 11.90 -5.91 3.48
N LEU A 88 11.92 -6.15 4.79
CA LEU A 88 11.40 -5.22 5.79
C LEU A 88 12.22 -3.93 5.89
N SER A 89 13.54 -3.99 5.65
CA SER A 89 14.40 -2.80 5.65
C SER A 89 14.02 -1.84 4.53
N GLY A 90 13.77 -2.38 3.32
CA GLY A 90 13.33 -1.57 2.18
C GLY A 90 11.95 -0.92 2.42
N ILE A 91 11.03 -1.65 3.04
CA ILE A 91 9.70 -1.13 3.40
C ILE A 91 9.82 -0.03 4.47
N GLY A 92 10.62 -0.25 5.51
CA GLY A 92 10.84 0.72 6.58
C GLY A 92 11.40 2.04 6.06
N GLU A 93 12.45 1.99 5.24
CA GLU A 93 13.03 3.19 4.61
C GLU A 93 12.01 3.92 3.71
N LEU A 94 11.19 3.18 2.96
CA LEU A 94 10.20 3.76 2.06
C LEU A 94 9.06 4.44 2.82
N LEU A 95 8.65 3.87 3.97
CA LEU A 95 7.68 4.49 4.87
C LEU A 95 8.23 5.81 5.41
N GLU A 96 9.45 5.81 5.96
CA GLU A 96 10.08 7.00 6.54
C GLU A 96 10.36 8.11 5.52
N LYS A 97 10.60 7.76 4.25
CA LYS A 97 10.81 8.72 3.15
C LYS A 97 9.51 9.20 2.50
N ASN A 98 8.35 8.68 2.92
CA ASN A 98 7.08 9.08 2.32
C ASN A 98 6.74 10.53 2.69
N ALA A 99 6.38 11.35 1.71
CA ALA A 99 6.11 12.78 1.91
C ALA A 99 4.90 13.08 2.80
N HIS A 100 4.04 12.08 3.05
CA HIS A 100 2.84 12.16 3.88
C HIS A 100 3.06 11.63 5.31
N VAL A 101 4.31 11.34 5.66
CA VAL A 101 4.70 11.01 7.03
C VAL A 101 5.17 12.30 7.69
N GLY A 102 4.25 12.92 8.43
CA GLY A 102 4.43 14.26 9.02
C GLY A 102 5.13 14.24 10.38
N GLY A 103 5.14 13.08 11.05
CA GLY A 103 5.81 12.89 12.33
C GLY A 103 7.07 12.08 12.16
N THR A 104 8.19 12.62 12.67
CA THR A 104 9.20 11.72 13.22
C THR A 104 8.56 10.92 14.35
N ASP A 105 9.20 9.83 14.70
CA ASP A 105 8.80 9.02 15.83
C ASP A 105 9.02 9.80 17.15
N ASP A 106 8.08 10.69 17.46
CA ASP A 106 8.19 11.69 18.53
C ASP A 106 7.89 11.09 19.91
N THR A 107 7.55 9.79 19.95
CA THR A 107 7.35 9.07 21.21
C THR A 107 8.65 8.93 22.01
N GLY A 108 9.81 8.92 21.35
CA GLY A 108 11.11 8.71 22.00
C GLY A 108 11.28 7.36 22.70
N LEU A 109 10.34 6.43 22.49
CA LEU A 109 10.31 5.12 23.16
C LEU A 109 11.30 4.17 22.47
N ARG A 110 12.18 3.50 23.20
CA ARG A 110 13.13 2.52 22.62
C ARG A 110 13.99 3.08 21.45
N PRO A 111 14.72 4.20 21.62
CA PRO A 111 15.56 4.76 20.56
C PRO A 111 16.66 3.77 20.17
N GLY A 112 16.84 3.54 18.86
CA GLY A 112 17.87 2.65 18.32
C GLY A 112 17.54 1.15 18.33
N ALA A 113 16.35 0.75 18.80
CA ALA A 113 15.88 -0.63 18.68
C ALA A 113 15.39 -0.93 17.25
N THR A 114 15.57 -2.16 16.78
CA THR A 114 14.94 -2.62 15.54
C THR A 114 13.43 -2.63 15.70
N GLN A 115 12.73 -1.85 14.89
CA GLN A 115 11.27 -1.71 14.94
C GLN A 115 10.61 -2.68 13.96
N THR A 116 9.54 -3.33 14.42
CA THR A 116 8.65 -4.12 13.55
C THR A 116 7.77 -3.21 12.69
N LEU A 117 7.17 -3.75 11.63
CA LEU A 117 6.19 -3.04 10.81
C LEU A 117 4.99 -2.57 11.65
N TRP A 118 4.51 -3.39 12.59
CA TRP A 118 3.45 -2.99 13.52
C TRP A 118 3.87 -1.77 14.35
N GLU A 119 5.08 -1.79 14.90
CA GLU A 119 5.64 -0.69 15.69
C GLU A 119 5.79 0.59 14.85
N LYS A 120 6.33 0.48 13.63
CA LYS A 120 6.44 1.62 12.70
C LYS A 120 5.07 2.22 12.40
N MET A 121 4.09 1.41 12.02
CA MET A 121 2.74 1.90 11.71
C MET A 121 2.02 2.49 12.92
N LYS A 122 2.40 2.10 14.14
CA LYS A 122 1.85 2.62 15.39
C LYS A 122 2.45 3.99 15.77
N ARG A 123 3.73 4.19 15.48
CA ARG A 123 4.50 5.37 15.90
C ARG A 123 4.52 6.50 14.88
N LEU A 124 4.40 6.17 13.59
CA LEU A 124 4.37 7.16 12.53
C LEU A 124 3.02 7.89 12.49
N GLU A 125 3.08 9.21 12.35
CA GLU A 125 1.92 10.03 12.05
C GLU A 125 1.81 10.23 10.53
N PHE A 126 0.61 10.05 10.01
CA PHE A 126 0.31 10.21 8.59
C PHE A 126 -0.62 11.38 8.39
N ASP A 127 -0.28 12.26 7.46
CA ASP A 127 -1.08 13.42 7.15
C ASP A 127 -1.28 13.59 5.63
N LEU A 128 -2.40 14.19 5.29
CA LEU A 128 -2.69 14.62 3.93
C LEU A 128 -3.00 16.12 3.97
N ASN A 129 -2.06 16.93 3.43
CA ASN A 129 -2.14 18.39 3.45
C ASN A 129 -2.22 18.98 4.87
N GLY A 130 -1.48 18.41 5.83
CA GLY A 130 -1.44 18.88 7.22
C GLY A 130 -2.63 18.45 8.08
N LEU A 131 -3.48 17.55 7.58
CA LEU A 131 -4.58 16.96 8.34
C LEU A 131 -4.32 15.47 8.61
N PRO A 132 -4.62 14.94 9.81
CA PRO A 132 -4.45 13.53 10.11
C PRO A 132 -5.17 12.63 9.12
N ALA A 133 -4.49 11.60 8.63
CA ALA A 133 -5.01 10.68 7.62
C ALA A 133 -4.70 9.22 7.98
N THR A 134 -5.54 8.31 7.48
CA THR A 134 -5.34 6.86 7.69
C THR A 134 -4.45 6.28 6.59
N PRO A 135 -3.31 5.65 6.92
CA PRO A 135 -2.44 5.04 5.90
C PRO A 135 -3.10 3.81 5.26
N VAL A 136 -2.89 3.67 3.95
CA VAL A 136 -3.25 2.49 3.15
C VAL A 136 -1.96 1.91 2.58
N LEU A 137 -1.46 0.83 3.16
CA LEU A 137 -0.30 0.12 2.64
C LEU A 137 -0.70 -0.69 1.40
N VAL A 138 -0.23 -0.25 0.24
CA VAL A 138 -0.50 -0.93 -1.04
C VAL A 138 0.74 -1.72 -1.43
N LEU A 139 0.72 -3.04 -1.18
CA LEU A 139 1.73 -3.98 -1.63
C LEU A 139 1.42 -4.39 -3.07
N ASP A 140 1.98 -3.65 -4.04
CA ASP A 140 1.81 -3.97 -5.45
C ASP A 140 2.78 -5.06 -5.90
N GLN A 141 2.30 -5.92 -6.80
CA GLN A 141 3.00 -7.14 -7.22
C GLN A 141 3.43 -8.03 -6.06
N PHE A 142 2.51 -8.29 -5.13
CA PHE A 142 2.77 -9.09 -3.93
C PHE A 142 3.35 -10.49 -4.23
N GLU A 143 3.15 -11.04 -5.42
CA GLU A 143 3.80 -12.29 -5.85
C GLU A 143 5.35 -12.23 -5.81
N GLU A 144 5.93 -11.04 -5.90
CA GLU A 144 7.38 -10.84 -5.88
C GLU A 144 7.98 -11.15 -4.50
N ALA A 145 7.23 -10.95 -3.40
CA ALA A 145 7.66 -11.35 -2.07
C ALA A 145 7.92 -12.88 -1.95
N PHE A 146 7.28 -13.68 -2.81
CA PHE A 146 7.49 -15.12 -2.84
C PHE A 146 8.50 -15.59 -3.89
N THR A 147 8.63 -14.84 -5.00
CA THR A 147 9.40 -15.28 -6.18
C THR A 147 10.77 -14.64 -6.29
N LEU A 148 10.99 -13.49 -5.64
CA LEU A 148 12.31 -12.86 -5.60
C LEU A 148 13.25 -13.59 -4.64
N SER A 149 14.54 -13.56 -5.00
CA SER A 149 15.65 -14.18 -4.27
C SER A 149 15.96 -13.43 -2.97
N HIS A 150 15.08 -13.55 -1.98
CA HIS A 150 15.36 -13.20 -0.59
C HIS A 150 15.66 -14.47 0.22
N SER A 151 16.43 -14.34 1.29
CA SER A 151 16.63 -15.43 2.25
C SER A 151 15.28 -15.90 2.81
N GLU A 152 15.17 -17.19 3.13
CA GLU A 152 13.93 -17.72 3.73
C GLU A 152 13.60 -17.03 5.06
N GLU A 153 14.62 -16.67 5.83
CA GLU A 153 14.49 -15.91 7.07
C GLU A 153 13.85 -14.53 6.85
N SER A 154 14.39 -13.73 5.92
CA SER A 154 13.85 -12.40 5.56
C SER A 154 12.40 -12.49 5.08
N ARG A 155 12.07 -13.52 4.29
CA ARG A 155 10.70 -13.77 3.81
C ARG A 155 9.75 -14.15 4.95
N ASN A 156 10.18 -15.05 5.83
CA ASN A 156 9.35 -15.50 6.97
C ASN A 156 9.11 -14.35 7.95
N GLN A 157 10.13 -13.53 8.22
CA GLN A 157 10.00 -12.34 9.05
C GLN A 157 9.00 -11.34 8.44
N PHE A 158 9.11 -11.07 7.13
CA PHE A 158 8.17 -10.20 6.44
C PHE A 158 6.72 -10.68 6.55
N PHE A 159 6.45 -11.97 6.30
CA PHE A 159 5.09 -12.51 6.41
C PHE A 159 4.59 -12.56 7.86
N SER A 160 5.46 -12.77 8.84
CA SER A 160 5.11 -12.71 10.25
C SER A 160 4.68 -11.29 10.63
N GLU A 161 5.47 -10.28 10.30
CA GLU A 161 5.16 -8.89 10.66
C GLU A 161 3.95 -8.34 9.89
N LEU A 162 3.75 -8.76 8.63
CA LEU A 162 2.53 -8.47 7.89
C LEU A 162 1.30 -9.11 8.54
N ALA A 163 1.45 -10.32 9.10
CA ALA A 163 0.38 -11.01 9.80
C ALA A 163 0.00 -10.33 11.10
N ASP A 164 0.99 -9.92 11.91
CA ASP A 164 0.77 -9.15 13.14
C ASP A 164 0.01 -7.85 12.82
N LEU A 165 0.42 -7.14 11.77
CA LEU A 165 -0.26 -5.92 11.33
C LEU A 165 -1.70 -6.17 10.86
N ALA A 166 -1.91 -7.22 10.06
CA ALA A 166 -3.23 -7.54 9.49
C ALA A 166 -4.23 -8.04 10.54
N ASN A 167 -3.77 -8.79 11.54
CA ASN A 167 -4.61 -9.36 12.60
C ASN A 167 -4.83 -8.41 13.79
N GLU A 168 -4.24 -7.21 13.76
CA GLU A 168 -4.31 -6.26 14.87
C GLU A 168 -3.63 -6.74 16.16
N THR A 169 -2.66 -7.64 16.01
CA THR A 169 -1.96 -8.25 17.13
C THR A 169 -0.64 -7.52 17.35
N MET A 170 -0.45 -6.99 18.57
CA MET A 170 0.87 -6.50 18.98
C MET A 170 1.85 -7.67 18.99
N PRO A 171 3.03 -7.57 18.34
CA PRO A 171 4.04 -8.62 18.35
C PRO A 171 4.41 -9.03 19.77
N GLU A 172 4.51 -10.34 20.04
CA GLU A 172 4.74 -10.88 21.38
C GLU A 172 6.06 -10.37 21.98
N ALA A 173 7.11 -10.28 21.16
CA ALA A 173 8.41 -9.75 21.58
C ALA A 173 8.31 -8.29 22.05
N LEU A 174 7.53 -7.47 21.36
CA LEU A 174 7.28 -6.07 21.76
C LEU A 174 6.48 -6.02 23.06
N ARG A 175 5.41 -6.82 23.16
CA ARG A 175 4.58 -6.89 24.38
C ARG A 175 5.40 -7.29 25.60
N ALA A 176 6.25 -8.30 25.48
CA ALA A 176 7.11 -8.76 26.56
C ALA A 176 8.07 -7.67 27.04
N THR A 177 8.73 -6.96 26.10
CA THR A 177 9.60 -5.83 26.45
C THR A 177 8.84 -4.69 27.14
N LEU A 178 7.65 -4.33 26.65
CA LEU A 178 6.85 -3.25 27.24
C LEU A 178 6.35 -3.60 28.66
N LEU A 179 5.96 -4.85 28.90
CA LEU A 179 5.57 -5.32 30.23
C LEU A 179 6.74 -5.27 31.20
N GLU A 180 7.91 -5.73 30.78
CA GLU A 180 9.13 -5.67 31.58
C GLU A 180 9.49 -4.22 31.94
N ASP A 181 9.50 -3.32 30.95
CA ASP A 181 9.80 -1.91 31.17
C ASP A 181 8.74 -1.21 32.07
N PHE A 182 7.48 -1.62 32.01
CA PHE A 182 6.43 -1.15 32.91
C PHE A 182 6.64 -1.65 34.35
N GLU A 183 6.96 -2.94 34.54
CA GLU A 183 7.22 -3.54 35.86
C GLU A 183 8.42 -2.91 36.56
N TYR A 184 9.47 -2.57 35.81
CA TYR A 184 10.64 -1.85 36.33
C TYR A 184 10.46 -0.32 36.43
N GLY A 185 9.26 0.19 36.16
CA GLY A 185 8.94 1.62 36.30
C GLY A 185 9.60 2.53 35.26
N LYS A 186 10.02 1.99 34.11
CA LYS A 186 10.55 2.78 32.98
C LYS A 186 9.44 3.32 32.08
N LEU A 187 8.24 2.73 32.13
CA LEU A 187 7.04 3.18 31.41
C LEU A 187 5.95 3.55 32.40
N ASP A 188 5.26 4.65 32.14
CA ASP A 188 4.06 5.02 32.88
C ASP A 188 2.79 4.35 32.32
N VAL A 189 1.70 4.49 33.06
CA VAL A 189 0.40 3.91 32.70
C VAL A 189 -0.15 4.51 31.40
N GLU A 190 0.05 5.81 31.17
CA GLU A 190 -0.46 6.50 29.97
C GLU A 190 0.22 5.97 28.70
N THR A 191 1.53 5.77 28.77
CA THR A 191 2.33 5.20 27.67
C THR A 191 1.93 3.76 27.40
N MET A 192 1.71 2.95 28.45
CA MET A 192 1.25 1.56 28.29
C MET A 192 -0.13 1.51 27.62
N GLN A 193 -1.07 2.35 28.05
CA GLN A 193 -2.39 2.47 27.43
C GLN A 193 -2.32 2.92 25.97
N TRP A 194 -1.37 3.80 25.63
CA TRP A 194 -1.14 4.20 24.25
C TRP A 194 -0.69 3.01 23.38
N TRP A 195 0.21 2.15 23.88
CA TRP A 195 0.67 0.95 23.17
C TRP A 195 -0.42 -0.09 22.98
N GLU A 196 -1.33 -0.24 23.94
CA GLU A 196 -2.46 -1.17 23.82
C GLU A 196 -3.42 -0.80 22.67
N ARG A 197 -3.46 0.47 22.26
CA ARG A 197 -4.26 0.90 21.11
C ARG A 197 -3.63 0.42 19.80
N GLN A 198 -4.41 -0.26 18.98
CA GLN A 198 -3.96 -0.78 17.70
C GLN A 198 -3.70 0.34 16.67
N PRO A 199 -2.73 0.17 15.75
CA PRO A 199 -2.55 1.08 14.63
C PRO A 199 -3.73 1.00 13.67
N ASN A 200 -4.28 2.16 13.31
CA ASN A 200 -5.30 2.29 12.28
C ASN A 200 -4.62 2.33 10.91
N VAL A 201 -4.62 1.21 10.20
CA VAL A 201 -4.00 1.05 8.89
C VAL A 201 -4.87 0.15 8.02
N ARG A 202 -4.93 0.43 6.72
CA ARG A 202 -5.50 -0.47 5.71
C ARG A 202 -4.40 -1.11 4.88
N ILE A 203 -4.65 -2.31 4.41
CA ILE A 203 -3.70 -3.10 3.62
C ILE A 203 -4.38 -3.52 2.32
N VAL A 204 -3.70 -3.28 1.19
CA VAL A 204 -4.10 -3.77 -0.12
C VAL A 204 -2.98 -4.64 -0.67
N LEU A 205 -3.29 -5.92 -0.90
CA LEU A 205 -2.39 -6.86 -1.57
C LEU A 205 -2.80 -6.97 -3.03
N SER A 206 -1.99 -6.44 -3.94
CA SER A 206 -2.21 -6.60 -5.38
C SER A 206 -1.37 -7.76 -5.89
N ILE A 207 -2.03 -8.81 -6.37
CA ILE A 207 -1.39 -10.04 -6.82
C ILE A 207 -1.88 -10.45 -8.22
N ARG A 208 -1.05 -11.15 -8.97
CA ARG A 208 -1.51 -11.83 -10.18
C ARG A 208 -2.38 -13.05 -9.86
N SER A 209 -3.39 -13.30 -10.69
CA SER A 209 -4.35 -14.40 -10.49
C SER A 209 -3.70 -15.79 -10.48
N ASP A 210 -2.65 -16.00 -11.27
CA ASP A 210 -1.88 -17.26 -11.33
C ASP A 210 -1.05 -17.52 -10.06
N PHE A 211 -0.78 -16.47 -9.27
CA PHE A 211 -0.04 -16.55 -8.01
C PHE A 211 -0.94 -16.63 -6.77
N LEU A 212 -2.27 -16.65 -6.94
CA LEU A 212 -3.21 -16.75 -5.81
C LEU A 212 -2.97 -17.99 -4.94
N HIS A 213 -2.51 -19.10 -5.52
CA HIS A 213 -2.17 -20.31 -4.77
C HIS A 213 -1.05 -20.08 -3.74
N MET A 214 -0.21 -19.05 -3.93
CA MET A 214 0.86 -18.71 -2.98
C MET A 214 0.34 -18.03 -1.72
N ILE A 215 -0.88 -17.47 -1.76
CA ILE A 215 -1.53 -16.86 -0.61
C ILE A 215 -1.77 -17.88 0.51
N ASP A 216 -1.88 -19.17 0.18
CA ASP A 216 -1.98 -20.25 1.18
C ASP A 216 -0.75 -20.34 2.10
N ARG A 217 0.40 -19.80 1.67
CA ARG A 217 1.60 -19.72 2.52
C ARG A 217 1.44 -18.66 3.61
N VAL A 218 0.67 -17.59 3.34
CA VAL A 218 0.42 -16.46 4.25
C VAL A 218 -0.85 -16.68 5.07
N SER A 219 -1.80 -17.46 4.56
CA SER A 219 -3.08 -17.73 5.23
C SER A 219 -2.95 -18.37 6.61
N LYS A 220 -1.82 -19.08 6.87
CA LYS A 220 -1.46 -19.58 8.20
C LYS A 220 -1.32 -18.46 9.23
N GLY A 221 -0.72 -17.33 8.82
CA GLY A 221 -0.53 -16.16 9.65
C GLY A 221 -1.74 -15.22 9.62
N ILE A 222 -2.48 -15.15 8.50
CA ILE A 222 -3.65 -14.28 8.34
C ILE A 222 -4.87 -15.12 7.97
N PRO A 223 -5.59 -15.69 8.96
CA PRO A 223 -6.79 -16.47 8.70
C PRO A 223 -7.82 -15.62 7.94
N GLY A 224 -8.32 -16.12 6.82
CA GLY A 224 -9.29 -15.40 6.02
C GLY A 224 -8.71 -14.25 5.19
N ILE A 225 -7.42 -14.25 4.87
CA ILE A 225 -6.78 -13.27 3.95
C ILE A 225 -7.54 -13.11 2.62
N LEU A 226 -8.21 -14.16 2.13
CA LEU A 226 -9.02 -14.14 0.89
C LEU A 226 -10.51 -13.82 1.11
N ARG A 227 -10.92 -13.42 2.33
CA ARG A 227 -12.31 -13.06 2.67
C ARG A 227 -12.77 -11.85 1.87
N ASN A 228 -11.92 -10.82 1.82
CA ASN A 228 -12.21 -9.54 1.17
C ASN A 228 -11.36 -9.43 -0.10
N ARG A 229 -11.80 -10.09 -1.17
CA ARG A 229 -11.08 -10.11 -2.44
C ARG A 229 -11.83 -9.37 -3.54
N TYR A 230 -11.09 -8.70 -4.41
CA TYR A 230 -11.60 -8.01 -5.58
C TYR A 230 -10.90 -8.52 -6.84
N GLU A 231 -11.67 -9.10 -7.76
CA GLU A 231 -11.14 -9.52 -9.06
C GLU A 231 -11.31 -8.41 -10.09
N LEU A 232 -10.21 -7.92 -10.65
CA LEU A 232 -10.26 -6.95 -11.74
C LEU A 232 -10.49 -7.65 -13.07
N GLN A 233 -11.70 -7.48 -13.59
CA GLN A 233 -12.12 -8.07 -14.85
C GLN A 233 -11.64 -7.27 -16.08
N PRO A 234 -11.61 -7.89 -17.28
CA PRO A 234 -11.40 -7.17 -18.53
C PRO A 234 -12.42 -6.05 -18.73
N LEU A 235 -11.97 -4.95 -19.34
CA LEU A 235 -12.89 -3.92 -19.81
C LEU A 235 -13.82 -4.55 -20.85
N ASN A 236 -15.12 -4.35 -20.67
CA ASN A 236 -16.07 -4.63 -21.74
C ASN A 236 -15.89 -3.57 -22.87
N ARG A 237 -16.54 -3.79 -24.01
CA ARG A 237 -16.39 -2.93 -25.20
C ARG A 237 -16.71 -1.46 -24.90
N GLU A 238 -17.72 -1.18 -24.09
CA GLU A 238 -18.15 0.18 -23.75
C GLU A 238 -17.14 0.89 -22.84
N LYS A 239 -16.70 0.20 -21.78
CA LYS A 239 -15.67 0.70 -20.86
C LYS A 239 -14.33 0.90 -21.59
N ALA A 240 -13.97 0.00 -22.50
CA ALA A 240 -12.78 0.14 -23.35
C ALA A 240 -12.90 1.34 -24.30
N ARG A 241 -14.06 1.56 -24.92
CA ARG A 241 -14.32 2.75 -25.74
C ARG A 241 -14.15 4.01 -24.90
N THR A 242 -14.71 4.03 -23.69
CA THR A 242 -14.62 5.17 -22.77
C THR A 242 -13.16 5.46 -22.38
N ALA A 243 -12.37 4.43 -22.12
CA ALA A 243 -10.94 4.53 -21.82
C ALA A 243 -10.08 5.09 -22.99
N ILE A 244 -10.61 5.10 -24.21
CA ILE A 244 -9.90 5.57 -25.43
C ILE A 244 -10.47 6.90 -25.93
N VAL A 245 -11.78 7.10 -25.88
CA VAL A 245 -12.41 8.29 -26.45
C VAL A 245 -12.28 9.47 -25.50
N ASN A 246 -12.61 9.29 -24.22
CA ASN A 246 -12.63 10.39 -23.26
C ASN A 246 -11.25 11.06 -23.07
N PRO A 247 -10.13 10.33 -22.92
CA PRO A 247 -8.84 10.99 -22.83
C PRO A 247 -8.44 11.69 -24.12
N ALA A 248 -8.97 11.30 -25.29
CA ALA A 248 -8.69 11.99 -26.56
C ALA A 248 -9.47 13.31 -26.70
N GLU A 249 -10.67 13.39 -26.12
CA GLU A 249 -11.53 14.58 -26.16
C GLU A 249 -11.10 15.69 -25.19
N GLN A 250 -10.26 15.39 -24.20
CA GLN A 250 -9.80 16.41 -23.25
C GLN A 250 -8.97 17.51 -23.93
N VAL A 251 -9.21 18.77 -23.59
CA VAL A 251 -8.42 19.89 -24.12
C VAL A 251 -7.14 20.03 -23.30
N GLY A 252 -5.99 20.22 -23.95
CA GLY A 252 -4.71 20.47 -23.31
C GLY A 252 -3.52 20.02 -24.16
N ASP A 253 -2.33 20.43 -23.76
CA ASP A 253 -1.07 20.04 -24.37
C ASP A 253 -0.60 18.70 -23.78
N TYR A 254 -0.48 17.67 -24.62
CA TYR A 254 -0.04 16.35 -24.20
C TYR A 254 1.02 15.81 -25.16
N ALA A 255 1.95 15.05 -24.62
CA ALA A 255 2.95 14.35 -25.43
C ALA A 255 2.35 13.11 -26.12
N SER A 256 2.68 12.92 -27.40
CA SER A 256 2.40 11.71 -28.18
C SER A 256 3.62 10.78 -28.18
N GLN A 257 3.43 9.46 -28.32
CA GLN A 257 4.55 8.55 -28.58
C GLN A 257 5.09 8.79 -30.00
N THR A 258 6.38 9.06 -30.12
CA THR A 258 7.16 8.93 -31.36
C THR A 258 7.52 7.48 -31.60
#